data_AF-A0A0M2H6V8-F1
#
_entry.id   AF-A0A0M2H6V8-F1
#
_cell.length_a   1.000
_cell.length_b   1.000
_cell.length_c   1.000
_cell.angle_alpha   90.00
_cell.angle_beta   90.00
_cell.angle_gamma   90.00
#
_symmetry.space_group_name_H-M   'P 1'
#
loop_
_entity.id
_entity.type
_entity.pdbx_description
1 polymer ?
#
loop_
_entity_poly.entity_id
_entity_poly.type
_entity_poly.pdbx_seq_one_letter_code
_entity_poly.pdbx_strand_id
1 'polypeptide(L)'
;MAKTTKSAKAERKAYDAIEDAAAAAKDAKKAAKSLPRKAAKKVRELAEDAKDAADVSKKAIRKNPRKVADRASRAEARLVKATRAAVDKAEKKARLKAEAERAAADAARAAEAAAARKAEAKELKKLAAKAARQAEKAEREARAAQETLAAELAGGDADEPAADAAPAAPEPAVEPVSTEPEPAEPAPAEPEGEASAPELTTFTVAALRLRARNSGVTGYSRMTKAQLIDALS
;
A
#
# COMPACT_ATOMS: atom_id res chain seq x y z
N MET A 1 -1.92 57.70 -45.32
CA MET A 1 -0.86 56.67 -45.25
C MET A 1 -1.45 55.39 -44.67
N ALA A 2 -1.49 54.30 -45.43
CA ALA A 2 -1.98 53.01 -44.94
C ALA A 2 -0.97 52.42 -43.95
N LYS A 3 -1.43 52.01 -42.76
CA LYS A 3 -0.60 51.19 -41.85
C LYS A 3 -0.17 49.95 -42.61
N THR A 4 1.13 49.69 -42.66
CA THR A 4 1.64 48.43 -43.21
C THR A 4 1.05 47.27 -42.41
N THR A 5 0.63 46.21 -43.08
CA THR A 5 0.00 45.03 -42.44
C THR A 5 0.83 44.47 -41.29
N LYS A 6 2.16 44.60 -41.38
CA LYS A 6 3.13 44.23 -40.35
C LYS A 6 3.05 45.08 -39.07
N SER A 7 2.82 46.40 -39.17
CA SER A 7 2.65 47.25 -37.99
C SER A 7 1.32 46.98 -37.30
N ALA A 8 0.25 46.74 -38.08
CA ALA A 8 -1.06 46.37 -37.55
C ALA A 8 -1.02 45.03 -36.79
N LYS A 9 -0.32 44.00 -37.31
CA LYS A 9 -0.14 42.72 -36.62
C LYS A 9 0.63 42.87 -35.31
N ALA A 10 1.67 43.71 -35.28
CA ALA A 10 2.45 43.97 -34.08
C ALA A 10 1.63 44.70 -33.00
N GLU A 11 0.79 45.67 -33.40
CA GLU A 11 -0.12 46.35 -32.48
C GLU A 11 -1.16 45.40 -31.88
N ARG A 12 -1.79 44.54 -32.69
CA ARG A 12 -2.71 43.50 -32.19
C ARG A 12 -2.05 42.62 -31.15
N LYS A 13 -0.88 42.06 -31.47
CA LYS A 13 -0.11 41.23 -30.53
C LYS A 13 0.21 41.97 -29.21
N ALA A 14 0.45 43.27 -29.27
CA ALA A 14 0.66 44.06 -28.06
C ALA A 14 -0.61 44.18 -27.21
N TYR A 15 -1.78 44.40 -27.84
CA TYR A 15 -3.06 44.39 -27.13
C TYR A 15 -3.34 43.02 -26.50
N ASP A 16 -3.18 41.94 -27.25
CA ASP A 16 -3.39 40.58 -26.75
C ASP A 16 -2.50 40.31 -25.52
N ALA A 17 -1.20 40.61 -25.60
CA ALA A 17 -0.27 40.42 -24.49
C ALA A 17 -0.58 41.29 -23.26
N ILE A 18 -1.12 42.49 -23.45
CA ILE A 18 -1.58 43.37 -22.35
C ILE A 18 -2.79 42.76 -21.66
N GLU A 19 -3.76 42.26 -22.43
CA GLU A 19 -4.96 41.62 -21.91
C GLU A 19 -4.62 40.35 -21.14
N ASP A 20 -3.74 39.51 -21.69
CA ASP A 20 -3.24 38.30 -21.04
C ASP A 20 -2.52 38.62 -19.71
N ALA A 21 -1.63 39.62 -19.71
CA ALA A 21 -0.94 40.05 -18.49
C ALA A 21 -1.91 40.59 -17.43
N ALA A 22 -2.94 41.36 -17.84
CA ALA A 22 -3.95 41.88 -16.94
C ALA A 22 -4.87 40.78 -16.38
N ALA A 23 -5.24 39.80 -17.20
CA ALA A 23 -6.02 38.64 -16.77
C ALA A 23 -5.21 37.79 -15.77
N ALA A 24 -3.96 37.46 -16.11
CA ALA A 24 -3.04 36.74 -15.24
C ALA A 24 -2.84 37.45 -13.89
N ALA A 25 -2.74 38.79 -13.87
CA ALA A 25 -2.66 39.57 -12.64
C ALA A 25 -3.89 39.39 -11.74
N LYS A 26 -5.10 39.39 -12.30
CA LYS A 26 -6.35 39.18 -11.54
C LYS A 26 -6.42 37.76 -10.98
N ASP A 27 -6.09 36.77 -11.80
CA ASP A 27 -6.16 35.36 -11.38
C ASP A 27 -5.09 35.03 -10.34
N ALA A 28 -3.88 35.56 -10.49
CA ALA A 28 -2.84 35.45 -9.49
C ALA A 28 -3.24 36.09 -8.15
N LYS A 29 -3.92 37.25 -8.18
CA LYS A 29 -4.46 37.88 -6.96
C LYS A 29 -5.52 37.02 -6.27
N LYS A 30 -6.38 36.32 -7.04
CA LYS A 30 -7.34 35.36 -6.49
C LYS A 30 -6.62 34.13 -5.89
N ALA A 31 -5.69 33.53 -6.62
CA ALA A 31 -4.89 32.40 -6.15
C ALA A 31 -4.08 32.75 -4.88
N ALA A 32 -3.57 33.97 -4.78
CA ALA A 32 -2.85 34.45 -3.60
C ALA A 32 -3.71 34.58 -2.33
N LYS A 33 -5.02 34.36 -2.39
CA LYS A 33 -5.88 34.29 -1.19
C LYS A 33 -5.83 32.93 -0.50
N SER A 34 -5.63 31.84 -1.25
CA SER A 34 -5.54 30.48 -0.69
C SER A 34 -4.10 30.03 -0.43
N LEU A 35 -3.11 30.80 -0.89
CA LEU A 35 -1.70 30.49 -0.69
C LEU A 35 -1.19 30.90 0.71
N PRO A 36 -0.15 30.22 1.24
CA PRO A 36 0.50 30.63 2.48
C PRO A 36 1.04 32.07 2.42
N ARG A 37 0.98 32.82 3.54
CA ARG A 37 1.32 34.26 3.63
C ARG A 37 2.59 34.67 2.87
N LYS A 38 3.69 33.93 3.02
CA LYS A 38 4.97 34.23 2.33
C LYS A 38 4.91 34.05 0.81
N ALA A 39 4.20 33.04 0.33
CA ALA A 39 4.01 32.80 -1.10
C ALA A 39 3.00 33.78 -1.71
N ALA A 40 1.89 34.02 -1.00
CA ALA A 40 0.89 35.01 -1.35
C ALA A 40 1.49 36.41 -1.55
N LYS A 41 2.39 36.85 -0.66
CA LYS A 41 3.07 38.15 -0.79
C LYS A 41 3.83 38.28 -2.12
N LYS A 42 4.67 37.28 -2.45
CA LYS A 42 5.45 37.27 -3.70
C LYS A 42 4.59 37.28 -4.96
N VAL A 43 3.50 36.48 -4.94
CA VAL A 43 2.56 36.43 -6.08
C VAL A 43 1.84 37.77 -6.25
N ARG A 44 1.48 38.46 -5.16
CA ARG A 44 0.86 39.79 -5.22
C ARG A 44 1.80 40.85 -5.76
N GLU A 45 3.07 40.85 -5.33
CA GLU A 45 4.10 41.77 -5.86
C GLU A 45 4.25 41.60 -7.39
N LEU A 46 4.40 40.37 -7.86
CA LEU A 46 4.47 40.10 -9.30
C LEU A 46 3.17 40.40 -10.06
N ALA A 47 2.02 40.33 -9.38
CA ALA A 47 0.73 40.69 -9.97
C ALA A 47 0.59 42.21 -10.15
N GLU A 48 1.18 43.02 -9.27
CA GLU A 48 1.28 44.47 -9.51
C GLU A 48 2.25 44.77 -10.65
N ASP A 49 3.41 44.11 -10.72
CA ASP A 49 4.35 44.27 -11.85
C ASP A 49 3.69 43.94 -13.20
N ALA A 50 2.86 42.89 -13.26
CA ALA A 50 2.11 42.51 -14.45
C ALA A 50 0.99 43.52 -14.78
N LYS A 51 0.32 44.07 -13.77
CA LYS A 51 -0.65 45.14 -13.94
C LYS A 51 0.00 46.41 -14.50
N ASP A 52 1.17 46.79 -13.99
CA ASP A 52 1.92 47.95 -14.47
C ASP A 52 2.46 47.74 -15.89
N ALA A 53 2.77 46.49 -16.26
CA ALA A 53 3.14 46.15 -17.64
C ALA A 53 1.95 46.21 -18.61
N ALA A 54 0.73 46.00 -18.11
CA ALA A 54 -0.52 46.10 -18.85
C ALA A 54 -1.04 47.57 -18.93
N ASP A 55 -0.68 48.43 -17.98
CA ASP A 55 -1.07 49.84 -17.97
C ASP A 55 -0.19 50.70 -18.89
N VAL A 56 -0.38 50.54 -20.19
CA VAL A 56 0.38 51.24 -21.22
C VAL A 56 -0.51 52.09 -22.13
N SER A 57 -0.05 53.30 -22.43
CA SER A 57 -0.82 54.22 -23.27
C SER A 57 -0.93 53.72 -24.73
N LYS A 58 -2.04 54.06 -25.39
CA LYS A 58 -2.25 53.80 -26.84
C LYS A 58 -1.10 54.38 -27.70
N LYS A 59 -0.48 55.47 -27.27
CA LYS A 59 0.69 56.08 -27.94
C LYS A 59 1.92 55.17 -27.85
N ALA A 60 2.18 54.56 -26.69
CA ALA A 60 3.28 53.61 -26.51
C ALA A 60 3.09 52.36 -27.38
N ILE A 61 1.87 51.85 -27.47
CA ILE A 61 1.53 50.69 -28.33
C ILE A 61 1.78 51.01 -29.80
N ARG A 62 1.35 52.19 -30.29
CA ARG A 62 1.59 52.61 -31.68
C ARG A 62 3.08 52.84 -31.99
N LYS A 63 3.84 53.42 -31.04
CA LYS A 63 5.26 53.75 -31.25
C LYS A 63 6.18 52.53 -31.14
N ASN A 64 5.92 51.65 -30.18
CA ASN A 64 6.80 50.52 -29.84
C ASN A 64 6.02 49.23 -29.55
N PRO A 65 5.19 48.72 -30.48
CA PRO A 65 4.28 47.60 -30.20
C PRO A 65 5.03 46.34 -29.74
N ARG A 66 6.18 46.04 -30.35
CA ARG A 66 6.99 44.87 -29.99
C ARG A 66 7.53 44.94 -28.56
N LYS A 67 8.08 46.09 -28.15
CA LYS A 67 8.62 46.26 -26.80
C LYS A 67 7.53 46.16 -25.74
N VAL A 68 6.35 46.68 -26.05
CA VAL A 68 5.17 46.58 -25.18
C VAL A 68 4.74 45.12 -25.04
N ALA A 69 4.58 44.40 -26.15
CA ALA A 69 4.24 42.98 -26.15
C ALA A 69 5.28 42.15 -25.35
N ASP A 70 6.56 42.34 -25.62
CA ASP A 70 7.63 41.60 -24.94
C ASP A 70 7.66 41.88 -23.43
N ARG A 71 7.39 43.12 -23.00
CA ARG A 71 7.31 43.47 -21.58
C ARG A 71 6.12 42.79 -20.91
N ALA A 72 4.93 42.87 -21.53
CA ALA A 72 3.71 42.28 -21.00
C ALA A 72 3.82 40.74 -20.91
N SER A 73 4.25 40.08 -22.00
CA SER A 73 4.44 38.61 -22.00
C SER A 73 5.52 38.15 -21.01
N ARG A 74 6.59 38.92 -20.80
CA ARG A 74 7.60 38.57 -19.77
C ARG A 74 7.05 38.70 -18.35
N ALA A 75 6.24 39.72 -18.09
CA ALA A 75 5.61 39.91 -16.78
C ALA A 75 4.60 38.80 -16.51
N GLU A 76 3.76 38.48 -17.48
CA GLU A 76 2.82 37.36 -17.44
C GLU A 76 3.55 36.02 -17.19
N ALA A 77 4.57 35.70 -17.98
CA ALA A 77 5.31 34.43 -17.83
C ALA A 77 5.96 34.28 -16.45
N ARG A 78 6.51 35.36 -15.89
CA ARG A 78 7.07 35.37 -14.52
C ARG A 78 5.99 35.13 -13.48
N LEU A 79 4.84 35.80 -13.63
CA LEU A 79 3.72 35.67 -12.72
C LEU A 79 3.11 34.26 -12.75
N VAL A 80 2.85 33.72 -13.94
CA VAL A 80 2.31 32.36 -14.12
C VAL A 80 3.26 31.33 -13.54
N LYS A 81 4.56 31.44 -13.83
CA LYS A 81 5.58 30.53 -13.28
C LYS A 81 5.63 30.60 -11.75
N ALA A 82 5.62 31.80 -11.18
CA ALA A 82 5.65 31.99 -9.73
C ALA A 82 4.38 31.46 -9.06
N THR A 83 3.21 31.68 -9.66
CA THR A 83 1.92 31.20 -9.16
C THR A 83 1.87 29.67 -9.18
N ARG A 84 2.26 29.02 -10.28
CA ARG A 84 2.36 27.55 -10.37
C ARG A 84 3.30 26.99 -9.32
N ALA A 85 4.53 27.51 -9.24
CA ALA A 85 5.50 27.05 -8.26
C ALA A 85 5.02 27.23 -6.79
N ALA A 86 4.24 28.29 -6.52
CA ALA A 86 3.65 28.51 -5.21
C ALA A 86 2.55 27.48 -4.88
N VAL A 87 1.67 27.16 -5.85
CA VAL A 87 0.63 26.14 -5.72
C VAL A 87 1.25 24.76 -5.55
N ASP A 88 2.18 24.36 -6.42
CA ASP A 88 2.85 23.06 -6.35
C ASP A 88 3.55 22.85 -5.00
N LYS A 89 4.20 23.90 -4.48
CA LYS A 89 4.85 23.85 -3.16
C LYS A 89 3.83 23.74 -2.03
N ALA A 90 2.68 24.41 -2.14
CA ALA A 90 1.61 24.31 -1.16
C ALA A 90 0.98 22.91 -1.17
N GLU A 91 0.69 22.36 -2.34
CA GLU A 91 0.15 21.01 -2.51
C GLU A 91 1.12 19.93 -2.04
N LYS A 92 2.39 20.01 -2.42
CA LYS A 92 3.41 19.06 -1.93
C LYS A 92 3.50 19.10 -0.40
N LYS A 93 3.46 20.29 0.20
CA LYS A 93 3.46 20.41 1.66
C LYS A 93 2.18 19.84 2.28
N ALA A 94 1.02 20.04 1.67
CA ALA A 94 -0.23 19.47 2.13
C ALA A 94 -0.23 17.94 2.05
N ARG A 95 0.27 17.37 0.94
CA ARG A 95 0.40 15.91 0.77
C ARG A 95 1.31 15.30 1.82
N LEU A 96 2.49 15.88 2.05
CA LEU A 96 3.41 15.39 3.08
C LEU A 96 2.81 15.43 4.49
N LYS A 97 2.02 16.48 4.79
CA LYS A 97 1.31 16.55 6.08
C LYS A 97 0.21 15.49 6.19
N ALA A 98 -0.59 15.30 5.14
CA ALA A 98 -1.65 14.29 5.13
C ALA A 98 -1.08 12.86 5.22
N GLU A 99 0.06 12.61 4.56
CA GLU A 99 0.76 11.33 4.65
C GLU A 99 1.31 11.10 6.06
N ALA A 100 1.93 12.11 6.68
CA ALA A 100 2.40 12.02 8.06
C ALA A 100 1.25 11.79 9.05
N GLU A 101 0.10 12.43 8.84
CA GLU A 101 -1.10 12.25 9.67
C GLU A 101 -1.70 10.85 9.51
N ARG A 102 -1.78 10.33 8.29
CA ARG A 102 -2.21 8.94 8.04
C ARG A 102 -1.26 7.94 8.68
N ALA A 103 0.05 8.12 8.51
CA ALA A 103 1.05 7.26 9.14
C ALA A 103 0.93 7.28 10.67
N ALA A 104 0.68 8.44 11.27
CA ALA A 104 0.44 8.56 12.71
C ALA A 104 -0.84 7.85 13.15
N ALA A 105 -1.94 7.99 12.39
CA ALA A 105 -3.20 7.31 12.66
C ALA A 105 -3.09 5.79 12.52
N ASP A 106 -2.34 5.31 11.52
CA ASP A 106 -2.08 3.88 11.30
C ASP A 106 -1.21 3.30 12.43
N ALA A 107 -0.20 4.03 12.88
CA ALA A 107 0.61 3.64 14.03
C ALA A 107 -0.23 3.57 15.32
N ALA A 108 -1.14 4.53 15.54
CA ALA A 108 -2.05 4.50 16.68
C ALA A 108 -3.00 3.28 16.63
N ARG A 109 -3.61 3.02 15.47
CA ARG A 109 -4.48 1.84 15.29
C ARG A 109 -3.73 0.52 15.47
N ALA A 110 -2.48 0.45 14.99
CA ALA A 110 -1.64 -0.72 15.18
C ALA A 110 -1.29 -0.95 16.65
N ALA A 111 -1.01 0.11 17.41
CA ALA A 111 -0.75 0.03 18.85
C ALA A 111 -1.99 -0.45 19.63
N GLU A 112 -3.17 0.08 19.31
CA GLU A 112 -4.44 -0.36 19.90
C GLU A 112 -4.75 -1.83 19.58
N ALA A 113 -4.58 -2.24 18.32
CA ALA A 113 -4.77 -3.63 17.90
C ALA A 113 -3.79 -4.59 18.60
N ALA A 114 -2.53 -4.18 18.78
CA ALA A 114 -1.54 -4.96 19.52
C ALA A 114 -1.92 -5.09 21.00
N ALA A 115 -2.44 -4.03 21.62
CA ALA A 115 -2.92 -4.05 22.99
C ALA A 115 -4.14 -4.99 23.15
N ALA A 116 -5.10 -4.93 22.22
CA ALA A 116 -6.26 -5.82 22.18
C ALA A 116 -5.85 -7.29 22.03
N ARG A 117 -4.97 -7.62 21.07
CA ARG A 117 -4.45 -8.99 20.90
C ARG A 117 -3.72 -9.50 22.14
N LYS A 118 -2.96 -8.64 22.82
CA LYS A 118 -2.29 -9.00 24.07
C LYS A 118 -3.31 -9.28 25.20
N ALA A 119 -4.43 -8.56 25.24
CA ALA A 119 -5.50 -8.83 26.19
C ALA A 119 -6.20 -10.17 25.88
N GLU A 120 -6.58 -10.41 24.62
CA GLU A 120 -7.18 -11.66 24.17
C GLU A 120 -6.27 -12.87 24.45
N ALA A 121 -4.97 -12.77 24.14
CA ALA A 121 -4.00 -13.83 24.40
C ALA A 121 -3.90 -14.17 25.91
N LYS A 122 -4.00 -13.16 26.78
CA LYS A 122 -4.01 -13.39 28.23
C LYS A 122 -5.28 -14.12 28.68
N GLU A 123 -6.45 -13.77 28.14
CA GLU A 123 -7.71 -14.44 28.46
C GLU A 123 -7.71 -15.88 27.95
N LEU A 124 -7.26 -16.13 26.71
CA LEU A 124 -7.09 -17.48 26.18
C LEU A 124 -6.14 -18.32 27.04
N LYS A 125 -5.01 -17.76 27.49
CA LYS A 125 -4.09 -18.48 28.39
C LYS A 125 -4.74 -18.84 29.73
N LYS A 126 -5.56 -17.94 30.30
CA LYS A 126 -6.30 -18.24 31.54
C LYS A 126 -7.33 -19.35 31.33
N LEU A 127 -8.06 -19.33 30.22
CA LEU A 127 -9.04 -20.36 29.89
C LEU A 127 -8.36 -21.72 29.66
N ALA A 128 -7.26 -21.76 28.90
CA ALA A 128 -6.47 -22.96 28.69
C ALA A 128 -5.93 -23.53 30.01
N ALA A 129 -5.44 -22.67 30.92
CA ALA A 129 -4.97 -23.11 32.24
C ALA A 129 -6.11 -23.67 33.11
N LYS A 130 -7.32 -23.12 33.03
CA LYS A 130 -8.50 -23.66 33.73
C LYS A 130 -8.91 -25.02 33.15
N ALA A 131 -8.96 -25.15 31.84
CA ALA A 131 -9.29 -26.40 31.16
C ALA A 131 -8.27 -27.51 31.50
N ALA A 132 -6.97 -27.20 31.50
CA ALA A 132 -5.92 -28.14 31.87
C ALA A 132 -6.08 -28.65 33.32
N ARG A 133 -6.42 -27.77 34.27
CA ARG A 133 -6.69 -28.17 35.67
C ARG A 133 -7.92 -29.06 35.80
N GLN A 134 -8.95 -28.80 35.00
CA GLN A 134 -10.15 -29.65 34.97
C GLN A 134 -9.86 -31.03 34.39
N ALA A 135 -9.06 -31.09 33.31
CA ALA A 135 -8.62 -32.36 32.74
C ALA A 135 -7.79 -33.18 33.74
N GLU A 136 -6.81 -32.56 34.42
CA GLU A 136 -6.01 -33.24 35.45
C GLU A 136 -6.87 -33.77 36.60
N LYS A 137 -7.89 -33.01 37.02
CA LYS A 137 -8.82 -33.45 38.06
C LYS A 137 -9.66 -34.66 37.59
N ALA A 138 -10.17 -34.61 36.36
CA ALA A 138 -10.93 -35.71 35.77
C ALA A 138 -10.06 -36.98 35.60
N GLU A 139 -8.79 -36.85 35.21
CA GLU A 139 -7.85 -37.98 35.12
C GLU A 139 -7.57 -38.62 36.49
N ARG A 140 -7.42 -37.81 37.55
CA ARG A 140 -7.25 -38.33 38.92
C ARG A 140 -8.49 -39.07 39.41
N GLU A 141 -9.67 -38.51 39.17
CA GLU A 141 -10.95 -39.16 39.51
C GLU A 141 -11.13 -40.47 38.72
N ALA A 142 -10.78 -40.49 37.43
CA ALA A 142 -10.81 -41.69 36.61
C ALA A 142 -9.83 -42.77 37.10
N ARG A 143 -8.60 -42.40 37.47
CA ARG A 143 -7.63 -43.34 38.06
C ARG A 143 -8.11 -43.90 39.40
N ALA A 144 -8.66 -43.05 40.27
CA ALA A 144 -9.22 -43.50 41.54
C ALA A 144 -10.38 -44.49 41.31
N ALA A 145 -11.27 -44.21 40.36
CA ALA A 145 -12.35 -45.12 39.98
C ALA A 145 -11.85 -46.47 39.43
N GLN A 146 -10.76 -46.45 38.65
CA GLN A 146 -10.11 -47.67 38.16
C GLN A 146 -9.47 -48.47 39.30
N GLU A 147 -8.79 -47.81 40.24
CA GLU A 147 -8.21 -48.47 41.41
C GLU A 147 -9.29 -49.09 42.30
N THR A 148 -10.42 -48.41 42.51
CA THR A 148 -11.56 -48.99 43.25
C THR A 148 -12.16 -50.19 42.54
N LEU A 149 -12.34 -50.11 41.21
CA LEU A 149 -12.87 -51.23 40.42
C LEU A 149 -11.91 -52.43 40.45
N ALA A 150 -10.60 -52.19 40.34
CA ALA A 150 -9.58 -53.23 40.42
C ALA A 150 -9.53 -53.88 41.83
N ALA A 151 -9.71 -53.10 42.89
CA ALA A 151 -9.79 -53.61 44.26
C ALA A 151 -11.06 -54.46 44.49
N GLU A 152 -12.21 -54.05 43.95
CA GLU A 152 -13.45 -54.86 44.00
C GLU A 152 -13.29 -56.18 43.24
N LEU A 153 -12.68 -56.16 42.06
CA LEU A 153 -12.39 -57.38 41.28
C LEU A 153 -11.37 -58.29 41.98
N ALA A 154 -10.36 -57.73 42.68
CA ALA A 154 -9.37 -58.51 43.42
C ALA A 154 -9.90 -59.07 44.76
N GLY A 155 -10.93 -58.44 45.35
CA GLY A 155 -11.62 -58.94 46.55
C GLY A 155 -12.70 -59.98 46.27
N GLY A 156 -13.00 -60.24 44.98
CA GLY A 156 -14.08 -61.11 44.52
C GLY A 156 -13.73 -62.59 44.35
N ASP A 157 -12.49 -63.03 44.63
CA ASP A 157 -12.09 -64.42 44.44
C ASP A 157 -11.31 -64.98 45.64
N ALA A 158 -12.08 -65.57 46.55
CA ALA A 158 -11.66 -66.71 47.34
C ALA A 158 -12.72 -67.82 47.17
N ASP A 159 -12.80 -68.43 45.98
CA ASP A 159 -13.17 -69.84 45.79
C ASP A 159 -12.81 -70.34 44.36
N GLU A 160 -11.64 -70.98 44.27
CA GLU A 160 -11.16 -72.08 43.40
C GLU A 160 -11.49 -72.26 41.87
N PRO A 161 -10.63 -73.00 41.13
CA PRO A 161 -10.39 -72.84 39.68
C PRO A 161 -11.13 -73.88 38.80
N ALA A 162 -11.27 -73.62 37.49
CA ALA A 162 -11.06 -74.62 36.42
C ALA A 162 -11.35 -74.11 34.98
N ALA A 163 -10.47 -74.55 34.07
CA ALA A 163 -10.73 -75.05 32.71
C ALA A 163 -11.12 -74.10 31.55
N ASP A 164 -10.15 -73.91 30.64
CA ASP A 164 -10.16 -74.34 29.22
C ASP A 164 -11.46 -74.17 28.39
N ALA A 165 -11.42 -73.29 27.38
CA ALA A 165 -12.01 -73.52 26.04
C ALA A 165 -11.80 -72.32 25.09
N ALA A 166 -11.06 -72.54 24.00
CA ALA A 166 -11.34 -71.93 22.68
C ALA A 166 -12.66 -72.54 22.11
N PRO A 167 -13.34 -72.03 21.04
CA PRO A 167 -12.83 -71.22 19.92
C PRO A 167 -13.83 -70.20 19.27
N ALA A 168 -13.40 -69.64 18.14
CA ALA A 168 -14.17 -69.28 16.93
C ALA A 168 -14.72 -67.86 16.73
N ALA A 169 -14.37 -67.34 15.54
CA ALA A 169 -14.72 -66.07 14.90
C ALA A 169 -16.23 -65.94 14.56
N PRO A 170 -16.71 -64.73 14.16
CA PRO A 170 -16.54 -64.31 12.76
C PRO A 170 -16.25 -62.81 12.51
N GLU A 171 -15.57 -62.60 11.39
CA GLU A 171 -15.46 -61.42 10.50
C GLU A 171 -16.80 -60.68 10.23
N PRO A 172 -16.80 -59.38 9.82
CA PRO A 172 -16.27 -58.96 8.51
C PRO A 172 -15.55 -57.59 8.38
N ALA A 173 -14.54 -57.62 7.51
CA ALA A 173 -14.09 -56.67 6.46
C ALA A 173 -14.58 -55.21 6.49
N VAL A 174 -13.65 -54.23 6.45
CA VAL A 174 -13.18 -53.53 5.23
C VAL A 174 -12.04 -52.52 5.54
N GLU A 175 -10.83 -52.85 5.10
CA GLU A 175 -9.77 -52.08 4.38
C GLU A 175 -9.92 -50.56 4.05
N PRO A 176 -8.87 -49.82 3.58
CA PRO A 176 -7.40 -50.01 3.69
C PRO A 176 -6.51 -48.70 3.71
N VAL A 177 -5.17 -48.89 3.68
CA VAL A 177 -4.04 -48.04 3.18
C VAL A 177 -3.77 -46.66 3.83
N SER A 178 -2.56 -46.09 3.92
CA SER A 178 -1.26 -46.36 3.28
C SER A 178 -0.13 -45.63 4.02
N THR A 179 1.00 -46.33 4.16
CA THR A 179 2.40 -45.91 3.93
C THR A 179 2.88 -44.49 4.28
N GLU A 180 3.75 -44.48 5.29
CA GLU A 180 5.01 -43.73 5.42
C GLU A 180 5.79 -43.54 4.10
N PRO A 181 6.60 -42.46 3.98
CA PRO A 181 7.98 -42.73 3.57
C PRO A 181 9.06 -41.87 4.26
N GLU A 182 10.19 -42.54 4.50
CA GLU A 182 11.54 -42.01 4.75
C GLU A 182 12.20 -41.46 3.45
N PRO A 183 13.36 -40.78 3.55
CA PRO A 183 13.88 -39.82 2.57
C PRO A 183 14.77 -40.44 1.48
N ALA A 184 14.84 -39.78 0.33
CA ALA A 184 15.88 -39.98 -0.67
C ALA A 184 16.20 -38.66 -1.41
N GLU A 185 17.45 -38.20 -1.29
CA GLU A 185 18.12 -37.37 -2.29
C GLU A 185 18.36 -38.21 -3.56
N PRO A 186 18.33 -37.65 -4.80
CA PRO A 186 19.47 -36.86 -5.33
C PRO A 186 19.10 -35.70 -6.30
N ALA A 187 20.04 -34.77 -6.48
CA ALA A 187 20.08 -33.75 -7.54
C ALA A 187 20.46 -34.37 -8.93
N PRO A 188 20.63 -33.61 -10.04
CA PRO A 188 19.97 -32.40 -10.59
C PRO A 188 19.54 -32.58 -12.08
N ALA A 189 18.51 -31.86 -12.57
CA ALA A 189 18.35 -31.53 -14.01
C ALA A 189 17.26 -30.45 -14.24
N GLU A 190 17.66 -29.28 -14.75
CA GLU A 190 16.85 -28.41 -15.64
C GLU A 190 16.77 -29.07 -17.05
N PRO A 191 15.93 -28.65 -18.02
CA PRO A 191 15.16 -27.39 -18.08
C PRO A 191 13.70 -27.54 -18.61
N GLU A 192 13.03 -26.39 -18.71
CA GLU A 192 11.82 -26.10 -19.52
C GLU A 192 10.46 -26.59 -19.02
N GLY A 193 9.61 -25.59 -18.71
CA GLY A 193 8.19 -25.73 -18.43
C GLY A 193 7.67 -24.35 -18.06
N GLU A 194 7.06 -23.67 -19.02
CA GLU A 194 6.23 -22.48 -18.80
C GLU A 194 5.20 -22.84 -17.72
N ALA A 195 5.49 -22.46 -16.49
CA ALA A 195 4.61 -22.71 -15.37
C ALA A 195 3.34 -21.90 -15.64
N SER A 196 2.26 -22.62 -15.94
CA SER A 196 0.96 -22.01 -16.20
C SER A 196 0.62 -21.07 -15.04
N ALA A 197 0.03 -19.90 -15.35
CA ALA A 197 -0.40 -18.90 -14.37
C ALA A 197 -0.92 -19.43 -13.02
N PRO A 198 -1.72 -20.52 -12.92
CA PRO A 198 -2.11 -21.09 -11.62
C PRO A 198 -0.94 -21.55 -10.74
N GLU A 199 0.12 -22.14 -11.30
CA GLU A 199 1.27 -22.62 -10.53
C GLU A 199 2.07 -21.45 -9.95
N LEU A 200 2.23 -20.36 -10.73
CA LEU A 200 2.94 -19.15 -10.32
C LEU A 200 2.32 -18.48 -9.09
N THR A 201 1.01 -18.65 -8.85
CA THR A 201 0.34 -18.08 -7.67
C THR A 201 0.75 -18.74 -6.35
N THR A 202 1.17 -20.01 -6.39
CA THR A 202 1.59 -20.78 -5.21
C THR A 202 3.00 -20.41 -4.73
N PHE A 203 3.84 -19.89 -5.64
CA PHE A 203 5.20 -19.51 -5.32
C PHE A 203 5.27 -18.33 -4.33
N THR A 204 6.29 -18.34 -3.49
CA THR A 204 6.61 -17.21 -2.62
C THR A 204 7.21 -16.07 -3.44
N VAL A 205 7.15 -14.84 -2.91
CA VAL A 205 7.72 -13.65 -3.59
C VAL A 205 9.22 -13.82 -3.84
N ALA A 206 9.94 -14.51 -2.96
CA ALA A 206 11.37 -14.78 -3.14
C ALA A 206 11.63 -15.73 -4.32
N ALA A 207 10.86 -16.81 -4.45
CA ALA A 207 10.97 -17.74 -5.56
C ALA A 207 10.62 -17.07 -6.91
N LEU A 208 9.58 -16.24 -6.93
CA LEU A 208 9.20 -15.46 -8.12
C LEU A 208 10.29 -14.46 -8.52
N ARG A 209 10.96 -13.79 -7.58
CA ARG A 209 12.08 -12.88 -7.87
C ARG A 209 13.30 -13.60 -8.41
N LEU A 210 13.59 -14.80 -7.90
CA LEU A 210 14.69 -15.63 -8.40
C LEU A 210 14.43 -16.04 -9.86
N ARG A 211 13.21 -16.49 -10.15
CA ARG A 211 12.80 -16.84 -11.51
C ARG A 211 12.82 -15.62 -12.44
N ALA A 212 12.28 -14.47 -12.01
CA ALA A 212 12.34 -13.21 -12.76
C ALA A 212 13.78 -12.78 -13.07
N ARG A 213 14.74 -12.98 -12.14
CA ARG A 213 16.16 -12.74 -12.39
C ARG A 213 16.70 -13.69 -13.46
N ASN A 214 16.39 -14.98 -13.38
CA ASN A 214 16.86 -15.99 -14.33
C ASN A 214 16.26 -15.76 -15.74
N SER A 215 15.02 -15.26 -15.81
CA SER A 215 14.35 -14.86 -17.05
C SER A 215 14.76 -13.46 -17.56
N GLY A 216 15.68 -12.77 -16.87
CA GLY A 216 16.19 -11.46 -17.30
C GLY A 216 15.21 -10.28 -17.15
N VAL A 217 14.12 -10.44 -16.38
CA VAL A 217 13.16 -9.37 -16.10
C VAL A 217 13.86 -8.26 -15.32
N THR A 218 13.96 -7.05 -15.87
CA THR A 218 14.57 -5.91 -15.16
C THR A 218 13.58 -5.26 -14.19
N GLY A 219 14.08 -4.68 -13.09
CA GLY A 219 13.20 -4.01 -12.11
C GLY A 219 12.37 -4.93 -11.21
N TYR A 220 12.52 -6.26 -11.33
CA TYR A 220 11.81 -7.29 -10.53
C TYR A 220 11.83 -7.08 -9.00
N SER A 221 12.84 -6.39 -8.46
CA SER A 221 12.95 -6.11 -7.02
C SER A 221 11.85 -5.17 -6.50
N ARG A 222 11.31 -4.30 -7.36
CA ARG A 222 10.25 -3.34 -7.01
C ARG A 222 8.84 -3.84 -7.35
N MET A 223 8.74 -4.98 -8.02
CA MET A 223 7.46 -5.56 -8.42
C MET A 223 6.77 -6.23 -7.23
N THR A 224 5.44 -6.12 -7.20
CA THR A 224 4.57 -6.85 -6.27
C THR A 224 4.40 -8.31 -6.72
N LYS A 225 3.87 -9.19 -5.85
CA LYS A 225 3.65 -10.60 -6.19
C LYS A 225 2.84 -10.78 -7.48
N ALA A 226 1.77 -10.00 -7.66
CA ALA A 226 0.93 -10.05 -8.85
C ALA A 226 1.68 -9.60 -10.11
N GLN A 227 2.47 -8.52 -10.02
CA GLN A 227 3.29 -8.04 -11.14
C GLN A 227 4.40 -9.02 -11.53
N LEU A 228 4.97 -9.73 -10.56
CA LEU A 228 5.95 -10.79 -10.81
C LEU A 228 5.32 -12.00 -11.50
N ILE A 229 4.07 -12.33 -11.19
CA ILE A 229 3.34 -13.42 -11.87
C ILE A 229 3.02 -13.01 -13.31
N ASP A 230 2.52 -11.78 -13.51
CA ASP A 230 2.20 -11.24 -14.83
C ASP A 230 3.42 -11.15 -15.77
N ALA A 231 4.59 -10.77 -15.23
CA ALA A 231 5.84 -10.73 -15.99
C ALA A 231 6.45 -12.12 -16.29
N LEU A 232 5.93 -13.18 -15.69
CA LEU A 232 6.41 -14.57 -15.82
C LEU A 232 5.38 -15.52 -16.44
N SER A 233 4.17 -15.04 -16.75
CA SER A 233 3.08 -15.80 -17.38
C SER A 233 3.14 -15.74 -18.89
#